data_AF-A0A371PQ51-F1
#
_entry.id   AF-A0A371PQ51-F1
#
_cell.length_a   1.000
_cell.length_b   1.000
_cell.length_c   1.000
_cell.angle_alpha   90.00
_cell.angle_beta   90.00
_cell.angle_gamma   90.00
#
_symmetry.space_group_name_H-M   'P 1'
#
loop_
_entity.id
_entity.type
_entity.pdbx_description
1 polymer ?
#
loop_
_entity_poly.entity_id
_entity_poly.type
_entity_poly.pdbx_seq_one_letter_code
_entity_poly.pdbx_strand_id
1 'polypeptide(L)'
;MTVLASFDFVRHIDGLRYHFERDGERHGRPAYRRTDGQVWCIWAPTDGWHCEIADGLVTAHPLNSHGDEPEPPATVWRSFKRDRSYLYDLRPFGSEA
;
A
#
# COMPACT_ATOMS: atom_id res chain seq x y z
N MET A 1 -2.09 16.11 12.01
CA MET A 1 -2.43 15.10 10.99
C MET A 1 -2.23 13.75 11.65
N THR A 2 -3.28 12.97 11.77
CA THR A 2 -3.22 11.66 12.43
C THR A 2 -2.63 10.67 11.44
N VAL A 3 -1.54 10.01 11.82
CA VAL A 3 -0.90 9.01 10.96
C VAL A 3 -1.81 7.78 10.87
N LEU A 4 -2.08 7.31 9.65
CA LEU A 4 -2.88 6.11 9.42
C LEU A 4 -2.27 4.91 10.16
N ALA A 5 -3.06 4.24 11.00
CA ALA A 5 -2.63 3.08 11.78
C ALA A 5 -2.64 1.79 10.95
N SER A 6 -3.68 1.61 10.13
CA SER A 6 -3.85 0.44 9.27
C SER A 6 -4.81 0.73 8.10
N PHE A 7 -4.80 -0.14 7.10
CA PHE A 7 -5.71 -0.09 5.96
C PHE A 7 -5.88 -1.47 5.32
N ASP A 8 -6.92 -1.59 4.50
CA ASP A 8 -7.13 -2.74 3.62
C ASP A 8 -6.85 -2.39 2.17
N PHE A 9 -6.22 -3.30 1.44
CA PHE A 9 -6.37 -3.38 -0.01
C PHE A 9 -7.51 -4.33 -0.35
N VAL A 10 -8.54 -3.84 -1.04
CA VAL A 10 -9.73 -4.62 -1.44
C VAL A 10 -9.77 -4.81 -2.94
N ARG A 11 -9.64 -6.06 -3.42
CA ARG A 11 -9.58 -6.37 -4.85
C ARG A 11 -10.92 -6.14 -5.54
N HIS A 12 -10.92 -5.51 -6.71
CA HIS A 12 -12.14 -5.18 -7.46
C HIS A 12 -12.94 -6.40 -7.93
N ILE A 13 -12.27 -7.46 -8.41
CA ILE A 13 -12.96 -8.57 -9.08
C ILE A 13 -13.74 -9.49 -8.15
N ASP A 14 -13.33 -9.62 -6.88
CA ASP A 14 -13.91 -10.58 -5.94
C ASP A 14 -13.88 -10.14 -4.48
N GLY A 15 -13.47 -8.90 -4.20
CA GLY A 15 -13.48 -8.35 -2.85
C GLY A 15 -12.42 -8.93 -1.91
N LEU A 16 -11.45 -9.72 -2.41
CA LEU A 16 -10.34 -10.22 -1.60
C LEU A 16 -9.64 -9.07 -0.87
N ARG A 17 -9.42 -9.24 0.44
CA ARG A 17 -8.82 -8.22 1.30
C ARG A 17 -7.43 -8.62 1.78
N TYR A 18 -6.54 -7.65 1.80
CA TYR A 18 -5.24 -7.76 2.45
C TYR A 18 -5.10 -6.64 3.46
N HIS A 19 -4.91 -7.00 4.72
CA HIS A 19 -4.75 -6.05 5.81
C HIS A 19 -3.29 -5.64 5.97
N PHE A 20 -3.07 -4.34 6.15
CA PHE A 20 -1.76 -3.73 6.38
C PHE A 20 -1.77 -2.93 7.66
N GLU A 21 -0.77 -3.15 8.50
CA GLU A 21 -0.57 -2.42 9.76
C GLU A 21 0.73 -1.63 9.69
N ARG A 22 0.78 -0.50 10.39
CA ARG A 22 2.00 0.29 10.50
C ARG A 22 3.09 -0.53 11.21
N ASP A 23 4.25 -0.64 10.58
CA ASP A 23 5.42 -1.37 11.07
C ASP A 23 6.67 -0.49 10.85
N GLY A 24 6.72 0.61 11.60
CA GLY A 24 7.85 1.54 11.62
C GLY A 24 7.80 2.64 10.56
N GLU A 25 8.99 3.00 10.08
CA GLU A 25 9.24 4.12 9.17
C GLU A 25 10.36 3.76 8.19
N ARG A 26 10.24 4.21 6.93
CA ARG A 26 11.28 4.12 5.90
C ARG A 26 11.30 5.39 5.07
N HIS A 27 12.50 5.87 4.72
CA HIS A 27 12.70 7.10 3.93
C HIS A 27 11.94 8.33 4.48
N GLY A 28 11.80 8.43 5.81
CA GLY A 28 11.11 9.55 6.46
C GLY A 28 9.58 9.46 6.41
N ARG A 29 9.01 8.32 5.99
CA ARG A 29 7.56 8.10 5.91
C ARG A 29 7.14 6.78 6.55
N PRO A 30 5.88 6.65 7.01
CA PRO A 30 5.40 5.43 7.63
C PRO A 30 5.62 4.21 6.73
N ALA A 31 6.01 3.09 7.31
CA ALA A 31 6.07 1.81 6.61
C ALA A 31 4.91 0.94 7.08
N TYR A 32 4.28 0.24 6.14
CA TYR A 32 3.17 -0.65 6.46
C TYR A 32 3.47 -2.06 5.99
N ARG A 33 3.15 -3.05 6.82
CA ARG A 33 3.38 -4.45 6.52
C ARG A 33 2.06 -5.20 6.45
N ARG A 34 1.94 -6.06 5.45
CA ARG A 34 0.80 -6.96 5.31
C ARG A 34 0.82 -8.01 6.42
N THR A 35 -0.31 -8.26 7.06
CA THR A 35 -0.37 -9.16 8.23
C THR A 35 -0.25 -10.64 7.88
N ASP A 36 -0.57 -11.03 6.64
CA ASP A 36 -0.54 -12.43 6.17
C ASP A 36 0.67 -12.74 5.26
N GLY A 37 1.71 -11.89 5.25
CA GLY A 37 2.88 -12.12 4.39
C GLY A 37 3.99 -11.10 4.51
N GLN A 38 4.99 -11.25 3.63
CA GLN A 38 6.15 -10.36 3.55
C GLN A 38 5.97 -9.34 2.42
N VAL A 39 4.87 -8.59 2.48
CA VAL A 39 4.60 -7.48 1.55
C VAL A 39 4.60 -6.20 2.36
N TRP A 40 5.31 -5.21 1.87
CA TRP A 40 5.44 -3.89 2.47
C TRP A 40 4.80 -2.85 1.56
N CYS A 41 4.10 -1.88 2.12
CA CYS A 41 3.66 -0.66 1.44
C CYS A 41 4.47 0.50 2.03
N ILE A 42 5.33 1.09 1.21
CA ILE A 42 6.34 2.06 1.62
C ILE A 42 6.44 3.18 0.59
N TRP A 43 7.04 4.28 0.99
CA TRP A 43 7.41 5.35 0.08
C TRP A 43 8.92 5.32 -0.19
N ALA A 44 9.31 5.59 -1.44
CA ALA A 44 10.70 5.84 -1.80
C ALA A 44 10.79 7.10 -2.69
N PRO A 45 11.91 7.86 -2.65
CA PRO A 45 12.06 9.09 -3.43
C PRO A 45 11.92 8.91 -4.95
N THR A 46 12.24 7.73 -5.48
CA THR A 46 12.21 7.43 -6.92
C THR A 46 10.87 6.91 -7.41
N ASP A 47 10.14 6.20 -6.54
CA ASP A 47 8.98 5.39 -6.93
C ASP A 47 7.67 5.88 -6.30
N GLY A 48 7.76 6.85 -5.39
CA GLY A 48 6.65 7.24 -4.54
C GLY A 48 6.18 6.08 -3.67
N TRP A 49 4.91 6.12 -3.29
CA TRP A 49 4.23 5.00 -2.63
C TRP A 49 4.11 3.79 -3.55
N HIS A 50 4.55 2.65 -3.06
CA HIS A 50 4.48 1.38 -3.78
C HIS A 50 4.41 0.21 -2.79
N CYS A 51 4.01 -0.96 -3.29
CA CYS A 51 4.15 -2.20 -2.53
C CYS A 51 5.32 -3.01 -3.04
N GLU A 52 6.16 -3.51 -2.14
CA GLU A 52 7.30 -4.39 -2.46
C GLU A 52 7.24 -5.70 -1.66
N ILE A 53 7.91 -6.73 -2.17
CA ILE A 53 8.21 -7.95 -1.41
C ILE A 53 9.68 -7.95 -0.99
N ALA A 54 10.12 -9.04 -0.36
CA ALA A 54 11.55 -9.29 -0.13
C ALA A 54 12.39 -9.00 -1.37
N ASP A 55 13.62 -8.51 -1.15
CA ASP A 55 14.58 -8.11 -2.18
C ASP A 55 14.20 -6.84 -2.98
N GLY A 56 13.18 -6.09 -2.54
CA GLY A 56 12.82 -4.80 -3.13
C GLY A 56 12.05 -4.91 -4.45
N LEU A 57 11.54 -6.11 -4.78
CA LEU A 57 10.73 -6.27 -5.99
C LEU A 57 9.39 -5.55 -5.81
N VAL A 58 9.18 -4.50 -6.59
CA VAL A 58 7.92 -3.75 -6.62
C VAL A 58 6.81 -4.61 -7.24
N THR A 59 5.67 -4.63 -6.57
CA THR A 59 4.51 -5.46 -6.90
C THR A 59 3.20 -4.69 -6.96
N ALA A 60 3.18 -3.40 -6.61
CA ALA A 60 2.02 -2.53 -6.85
C ALA A 60 2.39 -1.04 -6.83
N HIS A 61 1.61 -0.25 -7.58
CA HIS A 61 1.63 1.22 -7.54
C HIS A 61 0.21 1.78 -7.50
N PRO A 62 0.01 3.00 -6.95
CA PRO A 62 -1.23 3.74 -7.14
C PRO A 62 -1.42 4.06 -8.64
N LEU A 63 -2.66 3.95 -9.13
CA LEU A 63 -2.95 4.13 -10.55
C LEU A 63 -3.11 5.62 -10.92
N ASN A 64 -3.65 6.43 -10.02
CA ASN A 64 -4.07 7.81 -10.25
C ASN A 64 -3.43 8.80 -9.28
N SER A 65 -2.21 8.52 -8.82
CA SER A 65 -1.47 9.39 -7.90
C SER A 65 0.01 9.34 -8.25
N HIS A 66 0.70 10.45 -7.98
CA HIS A 66 2.16 10.53 -8.08
C HIS A 66 2.88 9.82 -6.93
N GLY A 67 2.13 9.37 -5.92
CA GLY A 67 2.65 8.62 -4.78
C GLY A 67 3.47 9.46 -3.82
N ASP A 68 3.35 10.79 -3.83
CA ASP A 68 4.13 11.70 -2.98
C ASP A 68 3.37 12.23 -1.76
N GLU A 69 2.14 11.78 -1.53
CA GLU A 69 1.33 12.15 -0.37
C GLU A 69 1.95 11.68 0.95
N PRO A 70 1.78 12.36 2.09
CA PRO A 70 2.40 11.95 3.37
C PRO A 70 2.10 10.50 3.82
N GLU A 71 1.02 9.92 3.32
CA GLU A 71 0.52 8.57 3.58
C GLU A 71 0.15 7.87 2.27
N PRO A 72 0.05 6.52 2.26
CA PRO A 72 -0.39 5.79 1.09
C PRO A 72 -1.73 6.36 0.57
N PRO A 73 -1.82 6.77 -0.71
CA PRO A 73 -3.04 7.38 -1.23
C PRO A 73 -4.21 6.38 -1.21
N ALA A 74 -5.33 6.81 -0.62
CA ALA A 74 -6.60 6.09 -0.60
C ALA A 74 -7.29 6.11 -1.97
N THR A 75 -6.68 5.45 -2.95
CA THR A 75 -7.10 5.40 -4.35
C THR A 75 -7.07 3.96 -4.87
N VAL A 76 -7.24 3.80 -6.18
CA VAL A 76 -7.06 2.52 -6.86
C VAL A 76 -5.57 2.24 -7.05
N TRP A 77 -5.17 1.04 -6.71
CA TRP A 77 -3.82 0.51 -6.88
C TRP A 77 -3.82 -0.66 -7.83
N ARG A 78 -2.81 -0.72 -8.68
CA ARG A 78 -2.57 -1.84 -9.57
C ARG A 78 -1.47 -2.71 -8.99
N SER A 79 -1.78 -3.97 -8.70
CA SER A 79 -0.79 -4.98 -8.33
C SER A 79 -0.41 -5.87 -9.51
N PHE A 80 0.87 -6.15 -9.66
CA PHE A 80 1.46 -7.01 -10.68
C PHE A 80 1.70 -8.41 -10.12
N LYS A 81 1.24 -9.44 -10.84
CA LYS A 81 1.38 -10.85 -10.50
C LYS A 81 1.84 -11.60 -11.74
N ARG A 82 3.17 -11.68 -11.96
CA ARG A 82 3.77 -12.32 -13.14
C ARG A 82 3.08 -11.87 -14.45
N ASP A 83 2.18 -12.69 -14.99
CA ASP A 83 1.43 -12.50 -16.23
C ASP A 83 0.11 -11.72 -16.06
N ARG A 84 -0.28 -11.34 -14.84
CA ARG A 84 -1.57 -10.72 -14.53
C ARG A 84 -1.41 -9.42 -13.76
N SER A 85 -2.44 -8.58 -13.83
CA SER A 85 -2.59 -7.44 -12.94
C SER A 85 -3.97 -7.45 -12.32
N TYR A 86 -4.06 -6.97 -11.08
CA TYR A 86 -5.30 -6.83 -10.34
C TYR A 86 -5.42 -5.41 -9.79
N LEU A 87 -6.64 -4.89 -9.77
CA LEU A 87 -6.94 -3.59 -9.18
C LEU A 87 -7.49 -3.77 -7.76
N TYR A 88 -7.04 -2.92 -6.85
CA TYR A 88 -7.45 -2.87 -5.46
C TYR A 88 -7.78 -1.45 -5.06
N ASP A 89 -8.80 -1.24 -4.22
CA ASP A 89 -8.95 0.03 -3.50
C ASP A 89 -8.10 -0.02 -2.22
N LEU A 90 -7.32 1.03 -1.94
CA LEU A 90 -6.79 1.26 -0.60
C LEU A 90 -7.88 1.92 0.25
N ARG A 91 -8.27 1.25 1.34
CA ARG A 91 -9.29 1.72 2.27
C ARG A 91 -8.69 1.92 3.66
N PRO A 92 -8.42 3.18 4.05
CA PRO A 92 -7.96 3.50 5.39
C PRO A 92 -8.94 3.02 6.45
N PHE A 93 -8.44 2.41 7.53
CA PHE A 93 -9.20 2.36 8.77
C PHE A 93 -8.92 3.66 9.50
N GLY A 94 -9.93 4.54 9.57
CA GLY A 94 -9.81 5.76 10.34
C GLY A 94 -9.47 5.41 11.79
N SER A 95 -8.40 5.98 12.33
CA SER A 95 -8.37 6.30 13.74
C SER A 95 -9.58 7.21 14.01
N GLU A 96 -10.43 6.79 14.94
CA GLU A 96 -11.60 7.51 15.45
C GLU A 96 -11.30 9.01 15.58
N ALA A 97 -12.24 9.85 15.13
CA ALA A 97 -12.18 11.31 15.25
C ALA A 97 -12.32 11.75 16.71
#